data_AF-A0A1S9CEI6-F1
#
_entry.id   AF-A0A1S9CEI6-F1
#
_cell.length_a   1.000
_cell.length_b   1.000
_cell.length_c   1.000
_cell.angle_alpha   90.00
_cell.angle_beta   90.00
_cell.angle_gamma   90.00
#
_symmetry.space_group_name_H-M   'P 1'
#
loop_
_entity.id
_entity.type
_entity.pdbx_description
1 polymer ?
#
loop_
_entity_poly.entity_id
_entity_poly.type
_entity_poly.pdbx_seq_one_letter_code
_entity_poly.pdbx_strand_id
1 'polypeptide(L)'
;MVGGKGSNFNNKPQHRTQNNYKPQNRTIEVDLSCFDKGLRDEKDILRAEILLFDAKNIAEDLGKSRETRSQIRGFYAECKAISFKIENVEEFEYNANEIWLLKSKVAYKFSSGKIKNVLYDFLNKAVDYIYKQTDPRKQYEAFFDFMKLFEAVVGYSYKETREG
;
A
#
# COMPACT_ATOMS: atom_id res chain seq x y z
N MET A 1 -52.04 -36.60 48.60
CA MET A 1 -51.85 -37.88 47.87
C MET A 1 -51.38 -37.56 46.46
N VAL A 2 -50.16 -38.05 46.11
CA VAL A 2 -49.64 -38.45 44.78
C VAL A 2 -49.66 -37.37 43.68
N GLY A 3 -48.54 -36.78 43.21
CA GLY A 3 -47.42 -37.38 42.44
C GLY A 3 -47.79 -37.44 40.94
N GLY A 4 -47.04 -37.07 39.90
CA GLY A 4 -45.68 -36.59 39.63
C GLY A 4 -45.45 -36.67 38.09
N LYS A 5 -44.27 -36.22 37.61
CA LYS A 5 -43.71 -36.27 36.22
C LYS A 5 -44.20 -35.17 35.27
N GLY A 6 -43.38 -34.34 34.62
CA GLY A 6 -41.97 -34.43 34.26
C GLY A 6 -41.84 -34.54 32.74
N SER A 7 -41.46 -33.45 32.05
CA SER A 7 -40.97 -33.51 30.66
C SER A 7 -40.02 -32.35 30.38
N ASN A 8 -38.72 -32.67 30.49
CA ASN A 8 -37.60 -31.90 30.00
C ASN A 8 -37.66 -31.78 28.47
N PHE A 9 -37.74 -30.55 27.94
CA PHE A 9 -37.38 -30.29 26.55
C PHE A 9 -35.98 -29.67 26.49
N ASN A 10 -35.05 -30.56 26.16
CA ASN A 10 -33.63 -30.35 26.05
C ASN A 10 -33.34 -29.76 24.65
N ASN A 11 -33.31 -28.42 24.52
CA ASN A 11 -32.85 -27.78 23.28
C ASN A 11 -31.32 -27.80 23.25
N LYS A 12 -30.77 -28.85 22.62
CA LYS A 12 -29.34 -28.92 22.30
C LYS A 12 -29.00 -27.82 21.28
N PRO A 13 -27.98 -26.98 21.53
CA PRO A 13 -27.48 -26.06 20.51
C PRO A 13 -26.88 -26.86 19.35
N GLN A 14 -27.31 -26.54 18.14
CA GLN A 14 -26.71 -27.06 16.91
C GLN A 14 -25.25 -26.62 16.86
N HIS A 15 -24.33 -27.58 16.97
CA HIS A 15 -22.93 -27.37 16.65
C HIS A 15 -22.83 -27.06 15.16
N ARG A 16 -22.82 -25.77 14.82
CA ARG A 16 -22.40 -25.27 13.52
C ARG A 16 -20.90 -25.59 13.41
N THR A 17 -20.57 -26.65 12.70
CA THR A 17 -19.20 -26.95 12.28
C THR A 17 -18.67 -25.74 11.52
N GLN A 18 -17.82 -24.94 12.19
CA GLN A 18 -17.01 -23.93 11.53
C GLN A 18 -16.05 -24.69 10.61
N ASN A 19 -16.31 -24.63 9.31
CA ASN A 19 -15.31 -24.97 8.33
C ASN A 19 -14.11 -24.06 8.57
N ASN A 20 -13.06 -24.62 9.18
CA ASN A 20 -11.74 -24.00 9.32
C ASN A 20 -11.09 -23.93 7.93
N TYR A 21 -11.62 -23.06 7.07
CA TYR A 21 -10.91 -22.65 5.88
C TYR A 21 -9.78 -21.73 6.37
N LYS A 22 -8.59 -22.29 6.58
CA LYS A 22 -7.38 -21.47 6.72
C LYS A 22 -7.13 -20.83 5.35
N PRO A 23 -7.29 -19.51 5.17
CA PRO A 23 -6.87 -18.88 3.94
C PRO A 23 -5.35 -19.12 3.82
N GLN A 24 -4.94 -19.81 2.77
CA GLN A 24 -3.54 -19.88 2.40
C GLN A 24 -3.10 -18.43 2.16
N ASN A 25 -2.30 -17.87 3.07
CA ASN A 25 -1.62 -16.60 2.88
C ASN A 25 -0.64 -16.78 1.71
N ARG A 26 -1.12 -16.66 0.48
CA ARG A 26 -0.25 -16.48 -0.68
C ARG A 26 0.25 -15.05 -0.60
N THR A 27 1.48 -14.88 -0.14
CA THR A 27 2.23 -13.63 -0.31
C THR A 27 2.36 -13.40 -1.82
N ILE A 28 1.79 -12.30 -2.30
CA ILE A 28 1.98 -11.87 -3.69
C ILE A 28 3.26 -11.07 -3.72
N GLU A 29 4.25 -11.57 -4.42
CA GLU A 29 5.49 -10.84 -4.67
C GLU A 29 5.19 -9.70 -5.66
N VAL A 30 5.79 -8.53 -5.41
CA VAL A 30 5.64 -7.34 -6.25
C VAL A 30 7.00 -6.96 -6.82
N ASP A 31 7.08 -6.74 -8.14
CA ASP A 31 8.31 -6.25 -8.76
C ASP A 31 8.49 -4.76 -8.47
N LEU A 32 9.45 -4.47 -7.60
CA LEU A 32 9.84 -3.12 -7.21
C LEU A 32 11.29 -2.80 -7.64
N SER A 33 11.80 -3.51 -8.65
CA SER A 33 13.16 -3.34 -9.18
C SER A 33 13.40 -1.94 -9.78
N CYS A 34 12.33 -1.21 -10.10
CA CYS A 34 12.41 0.18 -10.53
C CYS A 34 13.11 1.09 -9.49
N PHE A 35 12.93 0.82 -8.20
CA PHE A 35 13.62 1.55 -7.13
C PHE A 35 15.10 1.17 -7.00
N ASP A 36 15.47 -0.06 -7.35
CA ASP A 36 16.87 -0.51 -7.33
C ASP A 36 17.65 0.03 -8.54
N LYS A 37 16.98 0.13 -9.69
CA LYS A 37 17.53 0.74 -10.92
C LYS A 37 17.56 2.28 -10.87
N GLY A 38 16.85 2.89 -9.92
CA GLY A 38 16.62 4.34 -9.85
C GLY A 38 15.50 4.81 -10.76
N LEU A 39 14.85 5.93 -10.40
CA LEU A 39 13.70 6.45 -11.17
C LEU A 39 14.12 7.34 -12.34
N ARG A 40 15.36 7.85 -12.36
CA ARG A 40 15.87 8.75 -13.39
C ARG A 40 16.87 8.06 -14.33
N ASP A 41 16.97 8.58 -15.54
CA ASP A 41 17.96 8.17 -16.54
C ASP A 41 19.32 8.85 -16.31
N GLU A 42 20.29 8.56 -17.17
CA GLU A 42 21.61 9.17 -17.16
C GLU A 42 21.62 10.69 -17.40
N LYS A 43 20.51 11.27 -17.86
CA LYS A 43 20.31 12.71 -18.07
C LYS A 43 19.58 13.36 -16.90
N ASP A 44 19.37 12.63 -15.82
CA ASP A 44 18.65 13.07 -14.62
C ASP A 44 17.18 13.40 -14.91
N ILE A 45 16.57 12.73 -15.89
CA ILE A 45 15.15 12.86 -16.26
C ILE A 45 14.40 11.63 -15.76
N LEU A 46 13.18 11.82 -15.25
CA LEU A 46 12.30 10.71 -14.86
C LEU A 46 12.05 9.78 -16.05
N ARG A 47 12.39 8.50 -15.87
CA ARG A 47 12.25 7.45 -16.88
C ARG A 47 10.78 7.21 -17.23
N ALA A 48 10.44 7.24 -18.52
CA ALA A 48 9.05 7.12 -18.97
C ALA A 48 8.45 5.74 -18.64
N GLU A 49 9.26 4.68 -18.67
CA GLU A 49 8.87 3.32 -18.32
C GLU A 49 8.36 3.20 -16.88
N ILE A 50 8.83 4.05 -15.96
CA ILE A 50 8.37 4.09 -14.56
C ILE A 50 6.87 4.39 -14.52
N LEU A 51 6.44 5.37 -15.33
CA LEU A 51 5.06 5.83 -15.33
C LEU A 51 4.14 4.97 -16.21
N LEU A 52 4.69 4.25 -17.19
CA LEU A 52 3.90 3.48 -18.16
C LEU A 52 3.81 1.99 -17.83
N PHE A 53 4.95 1.37 -17.51
CA PHE A 53 5.06 -0.08 -17.33
C PHE A 53 5.12 -0.44 -15.85
N ASP A 54 6.05 0.15 -15.09
CA ASP A 54 6.21 -0.17 -13.66
C ASP A 54 4.95 0.22 -12.88
N ALA A 55 4.43 1.43 -13.10
CA ALA A 55 3.18 1.88 -12.48
C ALA A 55 1.99 0.95 -12.78
N LYS A 56 1.90 0.42 -14.02
CA LYS A 56 0.84 -0.51 -14.42
C LYS A 56 1.00 -1.84 -13.70
N ASN A 57 2.20 -2.42 -13.72
CA ASN A 57 2.49 -3.70 -13.07
C ASN A 57 2.21 -3.65 -11.56
N ILE A 58 2.64 -2.57 -10.89
CA ILE A 58 2.36 -2.35 -9.46
C ILE A 58 0.85 -2.26 -9.22
N ALA A 59 0.11 -1.55 -10.07
CA ALA A 59 -1.35 -1.46 -9.95
C ALA A 59 -2.05 -2.83 -10.15
N GLU A 60 -1.58 -3.64 -11.09
CA GLU A 60 -2.07 -5.00 -11.31
C GLU A 60 -1.80 -5.89 -10.08
N ASP A 61 -0.62 -5.82 -9.49
CA ASP A 61 -0.26 -6.60 -8.30
C ASP A 61 -1.04 -6.16 -7.05
N LEU A 62 -1.29 -4.85 -6.91
CA LEU A 62 -2.22 -4.32 -5.91
C LEU A 62 -3.62 -4.92 -6.10
N GLY A 63 -4.11 -4.98 -7.34
CA GLY A 63 -5.38 -5.63 -7.70
C GLY A 63 -5.41 -7.12 -7.33
N LYS A 64 -4.36 -7.87 -7.69
CA LYS A 64 -4.21 -9.31 -7.34
C LYS A 64 -4.22 -9.52 -5.83
N SER A 65 -3.59 -8.62 -5.07
CA SER A 65 -3.58 -8.65 -3.60
C SER A 65 -4.90 -8.24 -2.96
N ARG A 66 -5.87 -7.81 -3.76
CA ARG A 66 -7.18 -7.32 -3.34
C ARG A 66 -7.09 -6.05 -2.52
N GLU A 67 -6.11 -5.20 -2.80
CA GLU A 67 -6.12 -3.84 -2.30
C GLU A 67 -7.26 -3.06 -2.94
N THR A 68 -8.03 -2.38 -2.11
CA THR A 68 -9.13 -1.52 -2.57
C THR A 68 -8.57 -0.18 -3.03
N ARG A 69 -9.25 0.41 -4.00
CA ARG A 69 -8.97 1.79 -4.45
C ARG A 69 -8.98 2.80 -3.31
N SER A 70 -9.81 2.58 -2.28
CA SER A 70 -9.87 3.45 -1.11
C SER A 70 -8.59 3.37 -0.27
N GLN A 71 -8.02 2.17 -0.08
CA GLN A 71 -6.73 1.98 0.59
C GLN A 71 -5.61 2.69 -0.19
N ILE A 72 -5.53 2.45 -1.51
CA ILE A 72 -4.51 3.04 -2.39
C ILE A 72 -4.64 4.57 -2.39
N ARG A 73 -5.85 5.11 -2.64
CA ARG A 73 -6.11 6.56 -2.62
C ARG A 73 -5.85 7.19 -1.26
N GLY A 74 -6.16 6.49 -0.17
CA GLY A 74 -5.96 7.01 1.18
C GLY A 74 -4.50 7.35 1.44
N PHE A 75 -3.59 6.44 1.05
CA PHE A 75 -2.15 6.70 1.16
C PHE A 75 -1.64 7.75 0.16
N TYR A 76 -2.15 7.73 -1.08
CA TYR A 76 -1.80 8.77 -2.05
C TYR A 76 -2.20 10.17 -1.55
N ALA A 77 -3.40 10.32 -1.00
CA ALA A 77 -3.88 11.58 -0.44
C ALA A 77 -3.01 12.05 0.74
N GLU A 78 -2.55 11.13 1.58
CA GLU A 78 -1.62 11.43 2.67
C GLU A 78 -0.26 11.92 2.14
N CYS A 79 0.32 11.24 1.15
CA CYS A 79 1.57 11.69 0.52
C CYS A 79 1.39 13.03 -0.21
N LYS A 80 0.22 13.24 -0.84
CA LYS A 80 -0.12 14.51 -1.51
C LYS A 80 -0.22 15.66 -0.52
N ALA A 81 -0.81 15.43 0.66
CA ALA A 81 -0.86 16.43 1.71
C ALA A 81 0.53 16.86 2.20
N ILE A 82 1.49 15.92 2.27
CA ILE A 82 2.90 16.24 2.56
C ILE A 82 3.49 17.08 1.42
N SER A 83 3.24 16.70 0.16
CA SER A 83 3.76 17.44 -1.00
C SER A 83 3.30 18.90 -1.08
N PHE A 84 2.11 19.22 -0.54
CA PHE A 84 1.64 20.62 -0.49
C PHE A 84 2.38 21.49 0.52
N LYS A 85 3.20 20.91 1.39
CA LYS A 85 4.05 21.64 2.35
C LYS A 85 5.47 21.85 1.83
N ILE A 86 5.77 21.36 0.62
CA ILE A 86 7.11 21.26 0.08
C ILE A 86 7.11 21.87 -1.33
N GLU A 87 7.56 23.11 -1.46
CA GLU A 87 7.71 23.82 -2.73
C GLU A 87 9.17 23.86 -3.20
N ASN A 88 10.11 23.66 -2.27
CA ASN A 88 11.54 23.72 -2.53
C ASN A 88 12.33 22.76 -1.60
N VAL A 89 13.66 22.74 -1.76
CA VAL A 89 14.55 21.84 -1.01
C VAL A 89 14.61 22.19 0.48
N GLU A 90 14.57 23.46 0.85
CA GLU A 90 14.61 23.88 2.27
C GLU A 90 13.35 23.42 3.02
N GLU A 91 12.18 23.58 2.39
CA GLU A 91 10.92 23.07 2.93
C GLU A 91 10.87 21.55 2.95
N PHE A 92 11.52 20.88 2.00
CA PHE A 92 11.67 19.43 2.04
C PHE A 92 12.42 19.01 3.29
N GLU A 93 13.57 19.62 3.58
CA GLU A 93 14.37 19.29 4.77
C GLU A 93 13.57 19.50 6.06
N TYR A 94 12.80 20.60 6.13
CA TYR A 94 11.94 20.89 7.28
C TYR A 94 10.82 19.85 7.47
N ASN A 95 10.23 19.37 6.36
CA ASN A 95 9.05 18.47 6.39
C ASN A 95 9.39 16.98 6.16
N ALA A 96 10.64 16.61 5.88
CA ALA A 96 11.03 15.25 5.50
C ALA A 96 10.65 14.20 6.56
N ASN A 97 10.60 14.61 7.83
CA ASN A 97 10.15 13.77 8.94
C ASN A 97 8.74 13.20 8.73
N GLU A 98 7.85 13.91 8.05
CA GLU A 98 6.51 13.40 7.73
C GLU A 98 6.56 12.24 6.72
N ILE A 99 7.51 12.28 5.78
CA ILE A 99 7.77 11.20 4.83
C ILE A 99 8.33 9.98 5.57
N TRP A 100 9.30 10.18 6.48
CA TRP A 100 9.87 9.09 7.28
C TRP A 100 8.83 8.42 8.17
N LEU A 101 7.88 9.20 8.71
CA LEU A 101 6.80 8.70 9.54
C LEU A 101 5.81 7.81 8.77
N LEU A 102 5.77 7.90 7.44
CA LEU A 102 4.94 7.00 6.61
C LEU A 102 5.29 5.54 6.86
N LYS A 103 6.57 5.17 7.06
CA LYS A 103 6.96 3.77 7.35
C LYS A 103 6.23 3.21 8.56
N SER A 104 6.22 3.97 9.66
CA SER A 104 5.53 3.57 10.90
C SER A 104 4.02 3.45 10.71
N LYS A 105 3.40 4.38 9.97
CA LYS A 105 1.96 4.36 9.66
C LYS A 105 1.57 3.17 8.78
N VAL A 106 2.37 2.89 7.76
CA VAL A 106 2.21 1.76 6.84
C VAL A 106 2.35 0.43 7.61
N ALA A 107 3.36 0.31 8.47
CA ALA A 107 3.55 -0.87 9.32
C ALA A 107 2.36 -1.13 10.26
N TYR A 108 1.81 -0.08 10.88
CA TYR A 108 0.63 -0.21 11.72
C TYR A 108 -0.63 -0.65 10.95
N LYS A 109 -0.85 -0.09 9.75
CA LYS A 109 -1.98 -0.51 8.90
C LYS A 109 -1.80 -1.94 8.40
N PHE A 110 -0.58 -2.38 8.12
CA PHE A 110 -0.28 -3.75 7.72
C PHE A 110 -0.51 -4.74 8.86
N SER A 111 0.02 -4.46 10.06
CA SER A 111 -0.14 -5.34 11.22
C SER A 111 -1.60 -5.47 11.68
N SER A 112 -2.41 -4.42 11.49
CA SER A 112 -3.86 -4.43 11.74
C SER A 112 -4.68 -5.06 10.60
N GLY A 113 -4.05 -5.62 9.57
CA GLY A 113 -4.71 -6.25 8.42
C GLY A 113 -5.47 -5.29 7.52
N LYS A 114 -5.30 -3.97 7.71
CA LYS A 114 -5.94 -2.90 6.94
C LYS A 114 -5.29 -2.67 5.58
N ILE A 115 -4.12 -3.24 5.32
CA ILE A 115 -3.49 -3.34 4.00
C ILE A 115 -2.80 -4.70 3.88
N LYS A 116 -2.42 -5.05 2.66
CA LYS A 116 -1.73 -6.26 2.25
C LYS A 116 -0.26 -5.98 1.99
N ASN A 117 0.50 -7.05 1.76
CA ASN A 117 1.95 -6.95 1.65
C ASN A 117 2.36 -6.09 0.43
N VAL A 118 1.66 -6.19 -0.71
CA VAL A 118 2.01 -5.42 -1.92
C VAL A 118 2.01 -3.91 -1.67
N LEU A 119 0.96 -3.35 -1.05
CA LEU A 119 0.92 -1.92 -0.73
C LEU A 119 1.91 -1.55 0.37
N TYR A 120 2.10 -2.43 1.35
CA TYR A 120 3.12 -2.26 2.39
C TYR A 120 4.54 -2.19 1.80
N ASP A 121 4.90 -3.12 0.93
CA ASP A 121 6.22 -3.24 0.31
C ASP A 121 6.48 -2.06 -0.62
N PHE A 122 5.49 -1.69 -1.45
CA PHE A 122 5.58 -0.53 -2.35
C PHE A 122 5.88 0.77 -1.60
N LEU A 123 5.12 1.07 -0.55
CA LEU A 123 5.30 2.30 0.22
C LEU A 123 6.62 2.30 1.02
N ASN A 124 7.01 1.17 1.62
CA ASN A 124 8.28 1.10 2.34
C ASN A 124 9.48 1.24 1.40
N LYS A 125 9.46 0.56 0.25
CA LYS A 125 10.53 0.65 -0.74
C LYS A 125 10.66 2.07 -1.30
N ALA A 126 9.55 2.75 -1.52
CA ALA A 126 9.55 4.16 -1.92
C ALA A 126 10.21 5.07 -0.88
N VAL A 127 9.82 4.94 0.40
CA VAL A 127 10.42 5.75 1.47
C VAL A 127 11.91 5.43 1.63
N ASP A 128 12.30 4.15 1.53
CA ASP A 128 13.70 3.75 1.58
C ASP A 128 14.50 4.30 0.40
N TYR A 129 13.92 4.32 -0.80
CA TYR A 129 14.55 4.92 -1.98
C TYR A 129 14.81 6.41 -1.80
N ILE A 130 13.84 7.15 -1.26
CA ILE A 130 13.98 8.59 -0.97
C ILE A 130 15.04 8.80 0.10
N TYR A 131 14.97 8.07 1.22
CA TYR A 131 15.89 8.22 2.35
C TYR A 131 17.35 7.94 1.97
N LYS A 132 17.58 6.96 1.08
CA LYS A 132 18.93 6.56 0.66
C LYS A 132 19.65 7.58 -0.21
N GLN A 133 18.95 8.59 -0.76
CA GLN A 133 19.64 9.63 -1.52
C GLN A 133 20.53 10.45 -0.58
N THR A 134 21.78 10.67 -0.98
CA THR A 134 22.82 11.27 -0.12
C THR A 134 22.76 12.78 -0.04
N ASP A 135 21.97 13.43 -0.90
CA ASP A 135 21.88 14.88 -1.04
C ASP A 135 20.42 15.34 -0.91
N PRO A 136 20.11 16.42 -0.15
CA PRO A 136 18.74 16.90 0.06
C PRO A 136 17.98 17.22 -1.23
N ARG A 137 18.65 17.76 -2.25
CA ARG A 137 18.01 18.03 -3.54
C ARG A 137 17.63 16.72 -4.24
N LYS A 138 18.49 15.70 -4.17
CA LYS A 138 18.16 14.35 -4.69
C LYS A 138 17.03 13.68 -3.91
N GLN A 139 16.96 13.87 -2.59
CA GLN A 139 15.83 13.39 -1.78
C GLN A 139 14.51 14.08 -2.18
N TYR A 140 14.54 15.42 -2.34
CA TYR A 140 13.41 16.21 -2.84
C TYR A 140 12.95 15.71 -4.22
N GLU A 141 13.87 15.60 -5.19
CA GLU A 141 13.57 15.09 -6.53
C GLU A 141 12.99 13.67 -6.50
N ALA A 142 13.57 12.77 -5.70
CA ALA A 142 13.10 11.40 -5.52
C ALA A 142 11.69 11.33 -4.93
N PHE A 143 11.35 12.20 -3.97
CA PHE A 143 10.00 12.26 -3.42
C PHE A 143 8.97 12.68 -4.48
N PHE A 144 9.27 13.70 -5.27
CA PHE A 144 8.35 14.15 -6.33
C PHE A 144 8.23 13.15 -7.49
N ASP A 145 9.29 12.41 -7.80
CA ASP A 145 9.20 11.34 -8.80
C ASP A 145 8.41 10.13 -8.28
N PHE A 146 8.59 9.77 -7.01
CA PHE A 146 7.70 8.81 -6.34
C PHE A 146 6.24 9.28 -6.40
N MET A 147 5.95 10.56 -6.15
CA MET A 147 4.59 11.08 -6.23
C MET A 147 3.97 10.91 -7.62
N LYS A 148 4.73 11.14 -8.69
CA LYS A 148 4.27 10.90 -10.08
C LYS A 148 4.04 9.41 -10.35
N LEU A 149 4.94 8.54 -9.89
CA LEU A 149 4.76 7.09 -9.96
C LEU A 149 3.49 6.65 -9.22
N PHE A 150 3.29 7.11 -7.99
CA PHE A 150 2.13 6.75 -7.19
C PHE A 150 0.83 7.28 -7.81
N GLU A 151 0.84 8.48 -8.38
CA GLU A 151 -0.29 9.00 -9.16
C GLU A 151 -0.62 8.13 -10.37
N ALA A 152 0.39 7.66 -11.11
CA ALA A 152 0.20 6.74 -12.23
C ALA A 152 -0.38 5.38 -11.76
N VAL A 153 0.15 4.81 -10.67
CA VAL A 153 -0.39 3.58 -10.03
C VAL A 153 -1.85 3.75 -9.66
N VAL A 154 -2.20 4.88 -9.02
CA VAL A 154 -3.59 5.22 -8.70
C VAL A 154 -4.42 5.28 -9.99
N GLY A 155 -3.93 5.91 -11.05
CA GLY A 155 -4.57 5.97 -12.36
C GLY A 155 -4.87 4.59 -12.96
N TYR A 156 -3.88 3.69 -13.01
CA TYR A 156 -4.04 2.34 -13.53
C TYR A 156 -4.99 1.48 -12.68
N SER A 157 -5.03 1.68 -11.35
CA SER A 157 -6.00 0.98 -10.48
C SER A 157 -7.47 1.27 -10.81
N TYR A 158 -7.76 2.31 -11.62
CA TYR A 158 -9.12 2.56 -12.16
C TYR A 158 -9.46 1.76 -13.41
N LYS A 159 -8.48 1.38 -14.22
CA LYS A 159 -8.69 0.74 -15.52
C LYS A 159 -9.08 -0.74 -15.37
N GLU A 160 -8.44 -1.46 -14.45
CA GLU A 160 -8.63 -2.90 -14.20
C GLU A 160 -10.04 -3.32 -13.72
N THR A 161 -10.99 -2.39 -13.54
CA THR A 161 -12.37 -2.70 -13.12
C THR A 161 -13.40 -2.43 -14.22
N ARG A 162 -12.96 -1.95 -15.40
CA ARG A 162 -13.86 -1.79 -16.56
C ARG A 162 -13.85 -3.02 -17.48
N GLU A 163 -12.93 -3.95 -17.27
CA GLU A 163 -12.73 -5.14 -18.12
C GLU A 163 -12.93 -6.47 -17.35
N GLY A 164 -13.39 -6.41 -16.09
CA GLY A 164 -13.64 -7.57 -15.23
C GLY A 164 -15.11 -7.78 -14.89
#